data_AF-A0A158EJW4-F1
#
_entry.id   AF-A0A158EJW4-F1
#
_cell.length_a   1.000
_cell.length_b   1.000
_cell.length_c   1.000
_cell.angle_alpha   90.00
_cell.angle_beta   90.00
_cell.angle_gamma   90.00
#
_symmetry.space_group_name_H-M   'P 1'
#
loop_
_entity.id
_entity.type
_entity.pdbx_description
1 polymer ?
#
loop_
_entity_poly.entity_id
_entity_poly.type
_entity_poly.pdbx_seq_one_letter_code
_entity_poly.pdbx_strand_id
1 'polypeptide(L)'
;MTPIQVDIKHLRDFVANVSAANGPGFACTQMWGGTGAPPLIVEIFSIAPGMQTPAECGTDGVGLIICWRGRGTVSLALRKSDDSGWEAPIVDAPGSNGIHITPGDTLILPKRSAHRFTALAEERKSVQHPFPRANQDPQVWPVEKLVLLRVSIPGKGNLHRMAEPFPDGFSQVLSGDALTSYKRRIADYLGFELDPKLICVRSKIWGKEGLVAGGATDFAKPMFHFTAYTFVPRQENPEHHHPKSVELVLCWQGRAKMTVRPRRDEDNVGDIRWEDAREERELSEGDLVLVPEGALHWYGVSGEEDLVLLALQTPHPVLHVLEDDSSGSSLDGEKEGPPSTGSFDTKISASSLRSLR
;
A
#
# COMPACT_ATOMS: atom_id res chain seq x y z
N MET A 1 -31.53 7.91 6.55
CA MET A 1 -30.09 7.63 6.28
C MET A 1 -29.73 8.27 4.97
N THR A 2 -28.83 9.26 4.98
CA THR A 2 -28.25 9.87 3.78
C THR A 2 -27.47 8.80 3.01
N PRO A 3 -27.59 8.71 1.68
CA PRO A 3 -26.76 7.77 0.90
C PRO A 3 -25.28 8.07 1.14
N ILE A 4 -24.49 7.03 1.39
CA ILE A 4 -23.04 7.14 1.50
C ILE A 4 -22.50 7.29 0.09
N GLN A 5 -21.95 8.48 -0.21
CA GLN A 5 -21.32 8.78 -1.48
C GLN A 5 -19.99 8.03 -1.64
N VAL A 6 -19.79 7.34 -2.76
CA VAL A 6 -18.50 6.82 -3.22
C VAL A 6 -17.66 8.03 -3.58
N ASP A 7 -16.77 8.37 -2.67
CA ASP A 7 -15.82 9.44 -2.85
C ASP A 7 -14.69 8.94 -3.76
N ILE A 8 -14.63 9.49 -4.98
CA ILE A 8 -13.53 9.26 -5.90
C ILE A 8 -12.63 10.49 -5.85
N LYS A 9 -11.34 10.26 -5.58
CA LYS A 9 -10.31 11.31 -5.65
C LYS A 9 -9.42 11.04 -6.83
N HIS A 10 -9.18 12.05 -7.66
CA HIS A 10 -8.24 11.93 -8.76
C HIS A 10 -6.88 12.52 -8.35
N LEU A 11 -5.80 11.73 -8.48
CA LEU A 11 -4.42 12.20 -8.23
C LEU A 11 -4.07 13.47 -9.02
N ARG A 12 -4.62 13.65 -10.23
CA ARG A 12 -4.31 14.81 -11.10
C ARG A 12 -4.84 16.13 -10.54
N ASP A 13 -5.98 16.11 -9.86
CA ASP A 13 -6.57 17.32 -9.26
C ASP A 13 -5.65 17.94 -8.19
N PHE A 14 -4.80 17.12 -7.56
CA PHE A 14 -3.79 17.59 -6.64
C PHE A 14 -2.54 18.13 -7.36
N VAL A 15 -2.06 17.40 -8.38
CA VAL A 15 -0.81 17.73 -9.08
C VAL A 15 -0.92 19.04 -9.87
N ALA A 16 -2.12 19.41 -10.33
CA ALA A 16 -2.35 20.69 -11.01
C ALA A 16 -2.23 21.93 -10.09
N ASN A 17 -2.41 21.74 -8.77
CA ASN A 17 -2.51 22.86 -7.81
C ASN A 17 -1.17 23.25 -7.17
N VAL A 18 -0.15 22.40 -7.23
CA VAL A 18 1.18 22.74 -6.72
C VAL A 18 1.96 23.33 -7.90
N SER A 19 1.99 24.66 -8.06
CA SER A 19 2.80 25.29 -9.10
C SER A 19 4.29 25.04 -8.85
N ALA A 20 5.06 24.77 -9.91
CA ALA A 20 6.49 24.44 -9.83
C ALA A 20 7.41 25.64 -9.58
N ALA A 21 6.86 26.85 -9.45
CA ALA A 21 7.67 28.07 -9.47
C ALA A 21 7.56 28.94 -8.21
N ASN A 22 6.45 28.91 -7.45
CA ASN A 22 6.18 29.95 -6.44
C ASN A 22 5.60 29.44 -5.10
N GLY A 23 5.72 28.14 -4.80
CA GLY A 23 5.23 27.53 -3.55
C GLY A 23 6.35 27.10 -2.58
N PRO A 24 6.02 26.55 -1.39
CA PRO A 24 6.97 26.19 -0.32
C PRO A 24 7.94 25.03 -0.65
N GLY A 25 8.04 24.61 -1.91
CA GLY A 25 8.89 23.48 -2.34
C GLY A 25 8.37 22.09 -1.97
N PHE A 26 7.39 22.00 -1.08
CA PHE A 26 6.78 20.76 -0.59
C PHE A 26 5.30 20.98 -0.24
N ALA A 27 4.44 20.04 -0.63
CA ALA A 27 3.02 20.03 -0.24
C ALA A 27 2.58 18.61 0.15
N CYS A 28 1.76 18.51 1.19
CA CYS A 28 1.12 17.28 1.64
C CYS A 28 -0.38 17.53 1.75
N THR A 29 -1.20 16.60 1.27
CA THR A 29 -2.66 16.65 1.43
C THR A 29 -3.18 15.28 1.81
N GLN A 30 -3.93 15.25 2.90
CA GLN A 30 -4.65 14.07 3.33
C GLN A 30 -5.94 13.94 2.51
N MET A 31 -6.07 12.84 1.77
CA MET A 31 -7.28 12.55 1.00
C MET A 31 -8.37 11.92 1.87
N TRP A 32 -7.98 11.07 2.81
CA TRP A 32 -8.89 10.44 3.77
C TRP A 32 -8.24 10.24 5.13
N GLY A 33 -9.06 10.27 6.19
CA GLY A 33 -8.71 9.75 7.52
C GLY A 33 -9.93 9.73 8.46
N GLY A 34 -9.93 8.81 9.44
CA GLY A 34 -10.91 8.79 10.53
C GLY A 34 -12.27 8.14 10.23
N THR A 35 -12.38 7.21 9.27
CA THR A 35 -13.67 6.64 8.81
C THR A 35 -14.29 5.51 9.67
N GLY A 36 -13.89 5.34 10.93
CA GLY A 36 -14.60 4.47 11.91
C GLY A 36 -14.15 3.00 12.02
N ALA A 37 -13.19 2.56 11.20
CA ALA A 37 -12.37 1.33 11.39
C ALA A 37 -10.88 1.75 11.42
N PRO A 38 -9.85 0.90 11.66
CA PRO A 38 -8.48 1.39 11.89
C PRO A 38 -8.09 2.35 10.75
N PRO A 39 -7.86 3.65 11.06
CA PRO A 39 -8.10 4.67 10.06
C PRO A 39 -7.02 4.59 8.99
N LEU A 40 -7.38 4.15 7.78
CA LEU A 40 -6.49 4.28 6.65
C LEU A 40 -6.24 5.78 6.43
N ILE A 41 -4.98 6.20 6.51
CA ILE A 41 -4.57 7.57 6.19
C ILE A 41 -3.92 7.52 4.83
N VAL A 42 -4.52 8.24 3.88
CA VAL A 42 -4.02 8.34 2.52
C VAL A 42 -3.59 9.77 2.26
N GLU A 43 -2.33 9.97 1.94
CA GLU A 43 -1.73 11.28 1.70
C GLU A 43 -1.02 11.32 0.36
N ILE A 44 -1.11 12.45 -0.32
CA ILE A 44 -0.27 12.73 -1.49
C ILE A 44 0.79 13.75 -1.09
N PHE A 45 2.03 13.43 -1.41
CA PHE A 45 3.17 14.34 -1.29
C PHE A 45 3.57 14.81 -2.68
N SER A 46 3.83 16.11 -2.82
CA SER A 46 4.49 16.70 -3.98
C SER A 46 5.73 17.45 -3.52
N ILE A 47 6.89 17.07 -4.05
CA ILE A 47 8.19 17.65 -3.71
C ILE A 47 8.78 18.25 -4.99
N ALA A 48 9.13 19.54 -4.95
CA ALA A 48 9.74 20.22 -6.08
C ALA A 48 11.16 19.70 -6.36
N PRO A 49 11.64 19.74 -7.61
CA PRO A 49 13.00 19.32 -7.97
C PRO A 49 14.06 19.89 -7.04
N GLY A 50 14.98 19.03 -6.57
CA GLY A 50 16.07 19.40 -5.67
C GLY A 50 15.67 19.71 -4.23
N MET A 51 14.37 19.68 -3.91
CA MET A 51 13.88 19.87 -2.55
C MET A 51 13.78 18.54 -1.79
N GLN A 52 13.75 18.64 -0.46
CA GLN A 52 13.56 17.51 0.45
C GLN A 52 12.46 17.79 1.45
N THR A 53 11.81 16.73 1.94
CA THR A 53 10.88 16.82 3.06
C THR A 53 11.63 17.00 4.38
N PRO A 54 10.97 17.53 5.43
CA PRO A 54 11.43 17.32 6.79
C PRO A 54 11.57 15.82 7.07
N ALA A 55 12.45 15.49 8.03
CA ALA A 55 12.52 14.13 8.53
C ALA A 55 11.33 13.85 9.46
N GLU A 56 10.67 12.73 9.21
CA GLU A 56 9.52 12.27 9.98
C GLU A 56 9.85 10.92 10.62
N CYS A 57 9.44 10.74 11.87
CA CYS A 57 9.43 9.44 12.54
C CYS A 57 8.00 8.95 12.74
N GLY A 58 7.71 7.72 12.29
CA GLY A 58 6.45 7.04 12.59
C GLY A 58 6.61 6.14 13.82
N THR A 59 5.78 6.34 14.84
CA THR A 59 5.92 5.57 16.11
C THR A 59 5.44 4.13 15.97
N ASP A 60 4.20 3.89 15.52
CA ASP A 60 3.59 2.54 15.64
C ASP A 60 2.96 1.97 14.36
N GLY A 61 3.01 2.71 13.24
CA GLY A 61 2.42 2.32 11.95
C GLY A 61 3.45 1.88 10.91
N VAL A 62 3.00 1.10 9.92
CA VAL A 62 3.75 0.86 8.67
C VAL A 62 3.18 1.77 7.59
N GLY A 63 4.06 2.40 6.81
CA GLY A 63 3.68 3.18 5.64
C GLY A 63 3.99 2.44 4.34
N LEU A 64 3.05 2.43 3.40
CA LEU A 64 3.32 2.12 2.00
C LEU A 64 3.52 3.43 1.24
N ILE A 65 4.60 3.52 0.48
CA ILE A 65 4.86 4.59 -0.48
C ILE A 65 4.71 4.02 -1.88
N ILE A 66 3.99 4.73 -2.74
CA ILE A 66 3.92 4.47 -4.18
C ILE A 66 4.46 5.70 -4.89
N CYS A 67 5.53 5.53 -5.66
CA CYS A 67 6.06 6.60 -6.50
C CYS A 67 5.19 6.69 -7.76
N TRP A 68 4.39 7.75 -7.83
CA TRP A 68 3.48 7.98 -8.96
C TRP A 68 4.19 8.69 -10.11
N ARG A 69 4.99 9.73 -9.79
CA ARG A 69 5.67 10.56 -10.79
C ARG A 69 7.00 11.09 -10.26
N GLY A 70 7.91 11.42 -11.16
CA GLY A 70 9.22 11.98 -10.84
C GLY A 70 10.16 10.94 -10.25
N ARG A 71 11.32 11.41 -9.80
CA ARG A 71 12.40 10.57 -9.29
C ARG A 71 13.02 11.20 -8.07
N GLY A 72 13.57 10.37 -7.20
CA GLY A 72 14.18 10.85 -5.96
C GLY A 72 14.89 9.77 -5.20
N THR A 73 15.21 10.08 -3.95
CA THR A 73 15.73 9.14 -2.99
C THR A 73 14.96 9.22 -1.67
N VAL A 74 14.96 8.10 -0.94
CA VAL A 74 14.41 7.98 0.40
C VAL A 74 15.57 7.71 1.35
N SER A 75 15.85 8.63 2.27
CA SER A 75 16.72 8.30 3.40
C SER A 75 15.87 7.59 4.45
N LEU A 76 16.31 6.43 4.92
CA LEU A 76 15.59 5.61 5.90
C LEU A 76 16.56 5.14 6.99
N ALA A 77 16.15 5.20 8.25
CA ALA A 77 16.88 4.64 9.38
C ALA A 77 15.89 4.01 10.37
N LEU A 78 16.26 2.88 10.97
CA LEU A 78 15.43 2.17 11.94
C LEU A 78 15.85 2.52 13.37
N ARG A 79 14.88 2.64 14.26
CA ARG A 79 15.15 2.71 15.70
C ARG A 79 15.70 1.35 16.14
N LYS A 80 16.77 1.34 16.91
CA LYS A 80 17.28 0.10 17.54
C LYS A 80 16.23 -0.48 18.48
N SER A 81 16.18 -1.80 18.57
CA SER A 81 15.17 -2.52 19.37
C SER A 81 15.25 -2.23 20.87
N ASP A 82 16.42 -1.84 21.37
CA ASP A 82 16.70 -1.49 22.77
C ASP A 82 16.49 0.01 23.07
N ASP A 83 15.97 0.77 22.11
CA ASP A 83 15.75 2.21 22.18
C ASP A 83 16.99 3.07 22.43
N SER A 84 18.19 2.47 22.32
CA SER A 84 19.48 3.15 22.54
C SER A 84 19.83 4.17 21.45
N GLY A 85 19.08 4.20 20.35
CA GLY A 85 19.25 5.16 19.27
C GLY A 85 18.80 4.63 17.91
N TRP A 86 19.53 5.01 16.88
CA TRP A 86 19.25 4.70 15.48
C TRP A 86 20.26 3.71 14.90
N GLU A 87 19.80 2.85 14.02
CA GLU A 87 20.65 2.08 13.12
C GLU A 87 21.27 2.98 12.04
N ALA A 88 22.26 2.45 11.34
CA ALA A 88 22.90 3.14 10.23
C ALA A 88 21.86 3.47 9.13
N PRO A 89 21.90 4.67 8.53
CA PRO A 89 21.03 5.00 7.41
C PRO A 89 21.17 4.02 6.25
N ILE A 90 20.05 3.65 5.65
CA ILE A 90 19.98 2.64 4.60
C ILE A 90 20.11 3.29 3.22
N VAL A 91 20.95 2.69 2.36
CA VAL A 91 21.13 3.08 0.96
C VAL A 91 21.14 1.86 0.03
N ASP A 92 20.82 2.07 -1.24
CA ASP A 92 20.77 1.01 -2.26
C ASP A 92 22.07 0.88 -3.08
N ALA A 93 22.97 1.86 -2.99
CA ALA A 93 24.24 1.84 -3.70
C ALA A 93 25.33 2.61 -2.92
N PRO A 94 26.62 2.25 -3.09
CA PRO A 94 27.71 3.02 -2.50
C PRO A 94 27.69 4.48 -2.97
N GLY A 95 27.76 5.42 -2.03
CA GLY A 95 27.77 6.85 -2.32
C GLY A 95 26.42 7.44 -2.74
N SER A 96 25.32 6.68 -2.72
CA SER A 96 23.99 7.26 -2.86
C SER A 96 23.55 7.96 -1.57
N ASN A 97 22.59 8.88 -1.70
CA ASN A 97 22.03 9.65 -0.58
C ASN A 97 20.73 9.04 -0.01
N GLY A 98 20.43 7.80 -0.36
CA GLY A 98 19.22 7.07 0.05
C GLY A 98 18.91 5.92 -0.90
N ILE A 99 17.76 5.29 -0.69
CA ILE A 99 17.19 4.32 -1.64
C ILE A 99 16.58 5.10 -2.81
N HIS A 100 17.02 4.85 -4.04
CA HIS A 100 16.45 5.51 -5.21
C HIS A 100 15.01 5.04 -5.46
N ILE A 101 14.15 5.96 -5.88
CA ILE A 101 12.76 5.69 -6.25
C ILE A 101 12.39 6.37 -7.57
N THR A 102 11.56 5.67 -8.35
CA THR A 102 11.12 6.04 -9.70
C THR A 102 9.67 5.61 -9.90
N PRO A 103 8.96 6.12 -10.93
CA PRO A 103 7.55 5.82 -11.11
C PRO A 103 7.30 4.30 -11.21
N GLY A 104 6.31 3.81 -10.45
CA GLY A 104 6.00 2.38 -10.34
C GLY A 104 6.79 1.64 -9.26
N ASP A 105 7.76 2.30 -8.59
CA ASP A 105 8.37 1.77 -7.37
C ASP A 105 7.40 1.90 -6.19
N THR A 106 7.40 0.87 -5.36
CA THR A 106 6.73 0.84 -4.06
C THR A 106 7.77 0.65 -2.97
N LEU A 107 7.57 1.32 -1.83
CA LEU A 107 8.49 1.26 -0.70
C LEU A 107 7.74 1.11 0.61
N ILE A 108 8.25 0.27 1.51
CA ILE A 108 7.74 0.11 2.87
C ILE A 108 8.56 0.97 3.81
N LEU A 109 7.86 1.77 4.62
CA LEU A 109 8.37 2.45 5.80
C LEU A 109 8.03 1.60 7.01
N PRO A 110 8.99 0.87 7.60
CA PRO A 110 8.71 0.03 8.76
C PRO A 110 8.29 0.86 9.97
N LYS A 111 7.71 0.18 10.97
CA LYS A 111 7.43 0.80 12.28
C LYS A 111 8.73 1.36 12.86
N ARG A 112 8.63 2.46 13.62
CA ARG A 112 9.76 3.07 14.32
C ARG A 112 10.91 3.45 13.37
N SER A 113 10.57 3.94 12.18
CA SER A 113 11.55 4.40 11.20
C SER A 113 11.53 5.92 11.05
N ALA A 114 12.72 6.50 11.01
CA ALA A 114 12.92 7.87 10.54
C ALA A 114 13.10 7.84 9.04
N HIS A 115 12.43 8.75 8.34
CA HIS A 115 12.53 8.85 6.89
C HIS A 115 12.39 10.30 6.40
N ARG A 116 12.97 10.55 5.23
CA ARG A 116 12.74 11.77 4.44
C ARG A 116 12.85 11.46 2.95
N PHE A 117 12.19 12.26 2.14
CA PHE A 117 12.19 12.12 0.69
C PHE A 117 12.89 13.31 0.05
N THR A 118 13.72 13.04 -0.95
CA THR A 118 14.43 14.07 -1.71
C THR A 118 14.12 13.89 -3.18
N ALA A 119 13.56 14.92 -3.82
CA ALA A 119 13.38 14.93 -5.26
C ALA A 119 14.71 15.19 -5.96
N LEU A 120 14.95 14.53 -7.11
CA LEU A 120 16.14 14.84 -7.91
C LEU A 120 16.09 16.30 -8.39
N ALA A 121 17.24 16.97 -8.34
CA ALA A 121 17.40 18.33 -8.88
C ALA A 121 17.44 18.32 -10.41
N GLU A 122 17.99 17.26 -11.01
CA GLU A 122 18.16 17.07 -12.44
C GLU A 122 17.80 15.62 -12.82
N GLU A 123 17.06 15.43 -13.91
CA GLU A 123 16.93 14.11 -14.53
C GLU A 123 18.14 13.86 -15.45
N ARG A 124 18.71 12.65 -15.40
CA ARG A 124 19.63 12.23 -16.47
C ARG A 124 18.84 12.21 -17.78
N LYS A 125 19.32 12.94 -18.79
CA LYS A 125 18.72 13.24 -20.12
C LYS A 125 18.16 12.07 -20.94
N SER A 126 18.17 10.84 -20.44
CA SER A 126 17.75 9.64 -21.15
C SER A 126 17.01 8.73 -20.18
N VAL A 127 15.72 8.96 -19.99
CA VAL A 127 14.85 7.91 -19.46
C VAL A 127 13.61 7.82 -20.34
N GLN A 128 13.36 6.62 -20.86
CA GLN A 128 12.08 6.30 -21.48
C GLN A 128 10.97 6.57 -20.47
N HIS A 129 9.92 7.27 -20.93
CA HIS A 129 8.64 7.33 -20.23
C HIS A 129 8.23 5.91 -19.82
N PRO A 130 7.60 5.68 -18.64
CA PRO A 130 7.14 4.34 -18.25
C PRO A 130 6.22 3.68 -19.29
N PHE A 131 5.66 4.48 -20.21
CA PHE A 131 4.89 4.03 -21.36
C PHE A 131 5.42 4.68 -22.66
N PRO A 132 6.47 4.13 -23.31
CA PRO A 132 6.97 4.69 -24.56
C PRO A 132 6.00 4.32 -25.70
N ARG A 133 5.51 5.32 -26.46
CA ARG A 133 4.83 5.04 -27.74
C ARG A 133 5.88 4.56 -28.75
N ALA A 134 5.52 3.59 -29.59
CA ALA A 134 6.41 3.15 -30.68
C ALA A 134 6.81 4.36 -31.56
N ASN A 135 8.12 4.47 -31.87
CA ASN A 135 8.74 5.53 -32.67
C ASN A 135 8.81 6.93 -32.02
N GLN A 136 8.75 7.04 -30.69
CA GLN A 136 9.00 8.30 -30.01
C GLN A 136 10.47 8.43 -29.62
N ASP A 137 11.16 9.47 -30.12
CA ASP A 137 12.52 9.81 -29.69
C ASP A 137 12.58 9.98 -28.16
N PRO A 138 13.70 9.63 -27.49
CA PRO A 138 13.88 9.91 -26.06
C PRO A 138 13.72 11.42 -25.81
N GLN A 139 12.57 11.82 -25.29
CA GLN A 139 12.35 13.20 -24.90
C GLN A 139 13.17 13.49 -23.63
N VAL A 140 13.95 14.58 -23.64
CA VAL A 140 14.46 15.18 -22.42
C VAL A 140 13.28 15.85 -21.75
N TRP A 141 12.74 15.20 -20.72
CA TRP A 141 11.64 15.76 -19.95
C TRP A 141 12.19 16.82 -18.98
N PRO A 142 11.47 17.94 -18.76
CA PRO A 142 11.81 18.83 -17.66
C PRO A 142 11.75 18.03 -16.35
N VAL A 143 12.67 18.31 -15.42
CA VAL A 143 12.72 17.62 -14.12
C VAL A 143 11.36 17.67 -13.46
N GLU A 144 10.71 16.52 -13.38
CA GLU A 144 9.36 16.45 -12.85
C GLU A 144 9.39 16.47 -11.33
N LYS A 145 8.35 17.04 -10.73
CA LYS A 145 8.15 16.94 -9.28
C LYS A 145 8.05 15.48 -8.87
N LEU A 146 8.64 15.16 -7.72
CA LEU A 146 8.42 13.87 -7.11
C LEU A 146 7.02 13.85 -6.48
N VAL A 147 6.15 12.98 -6.99
CA VAL A 147 4.79 12.79 -6.48
C VAL A 147 4.67 11.40 -5.87
N LEU A 148 4.37 11.35 -4.59
CA LEU A 148 4.27 10.11 -3.82
C LEU A 148 2.88 9.97 -3.24
N LEU A 149 2.29 8.78 -3.36
CA LEU A 149 1.13 8.38 -2.58
C LEU A 149 1.63 7.62 -1.35
N ARG A 150 1.28 8.09 -0.16
CA ARG A 150 1.53 7.39 1.11
C ARG A 150 0.22 6.85 1.63
N VAL A 151 0.22 5.57 1.96
CA VAL A 151 -0.86 4.91 2.67
C VAL A 151 -0.31 4.45 4.00
N SER A 152 -0.88 4.95 5.10
CA SER A 152 -0.45 4.60 6.45
C SER A 152 -1.60 3.97 7.21
N ILE A 153 -1.29 2.91 7.95
CA ILE A 153 -2.21 2.31 8.90
C ILE A 153 -1.68 2.62 10.31
N PRO A 154 -2.38 3.47 11.08
CA PRO A 154 -2.06 3.77 12.46
C PRO A 154 -1.90 2.50 13.30
N GLY A 155 -0.91 2.49 14.19
CA GLY A 155 -0.88 1.51 15.28
C GLY A 155 -1.97 1.81 16.32
N LYS A 156 -1.97 1.04 17.42
CA LYS A 156 -2.86 1.28 18.59
C LYS A 156 -2.49 2.55 19.38
N GLY A 157 -1.34 3.18 19.08
CA GLY A 157 -0.89 4.44 19.66
C GLY A 157 -1.28 5.67 18.82
N ASN A 158 -1.29 6.85 19.44
CA ASN A 158 -1.54 8.11 18.75
C ASN A 158 -0.57 8.31 17.56
N LEU A 159 -1.09 8.89 16.47
CA LEU A 159 -0.30 9.35 15.33
C LEU A 159 0.54 10.58 15.70
N HIS A 160 1.55 10.41 16.55
CA HIS A 160 2.50 11.48 16.80
C HIS A 160 3.59 11.42 15.72
N ARG A 161 3.45 12.27 14.70
CA ARG A 161 4.60 12.63 13.86
C ARG A 161 5.51 13.49 14.70
N MET A 162 6.69 12.97 14.99
CA MET A 162 7.76 13.77 15.57
C MET A 162 8.70 14.19 14.45
N ALA A 163 8.88 15.50 14.34
CA ALA A 163 10.01 16.05 13.58
C ALA A 163 11.26 15.80 14.43
N GLU A 164 12.07 14.83 14.03
CA GLU A 164 13.36 14.56 14.64
C GLU A 164 14.46 14.85 13.62
N PRO A 165 15.66 15.29 14.05
CA PRO A 165 16.81 15.33 13.15
C PRO A 165 17.05 13.92 12.59
N PHE A 166 17.28 13.84 11.28
CA PHE A 166 17.59 12.55 10.67
C PHE A 166 18.93 12.02 11.22
N PRO A 167 19.06 10.71 11.51
CA PRO A 167 20.28 10.19 12.12
C PRO A 167 21.51 10.43 11.24
N ASP A 168 22.58 10.94 11.86
CA ASP A 168 23.89 11.05 11.25
C ASP A 168 24.64 9.72 11.36
N GLY A 169 25.46 9.37 10.35
CA GLY A 169 26.27 8.16 10.38
C GLY A 169 26.69 7.67 8.99
N PHE A 170 27.57 6.67 8.96
CA PHE A 170 27.92 5.99 7.71
C PHE A 170 26.74 5.16 7.22
N SER A 171 26.36 5.36 5.97
CA SER A 171 25.27 4.61 5.38
C SER A 171 25.61 3.14 5.18
N GLN A 172 24.64 2.28 5.47
CA GLN A 172 24.69 0.86 5.17
C GLN A 172 24.12 0.62 3.77
N VAL A 173 24.95 0.06 2.88
CA VAL A 173 24.51 -0.41 1.56
C VAL A 173 23.86 -1.78 1.72
N LEU A 174 22.59 -1.91 1.32
CA LEU A 174 21.90 -3.20 1.34
C LEU A 174 22.28 -4.08 0.14
N SER A 175 22.27 -5.39 0.35
CA SER A 175 22.26 -6.35 -0.76
C SER A 175 20.94 -6.27 -1.54
N GLY A 176 20.92 -6.77 -2.78
CA GLY A 176 19.71 -6.82 -3.60
C GLY A 176 18.54 -7.52 -2.88
N ASP A 177 18.80 -8.68 -2.29
CA ASP A 177 17.79 -9.45 -1.56
C ASP A 177 17.25 -8.67 -0.34
N ALA A 178 18.13 -8.04 0.44
CA ALA A 178 17.72 -7.23 1.59
C ALA A 178 16.91 -6.00 1.14
N LEU A 179 17.26 -5.38 0.01
CA LEU A 179 16.52 -4.26 -0.54
C LEU A 179 15.09 -4.62 -0.93
N THR A 180 14.81 -5.87 -1.36
CA THR A 180 13.45 -6.32 -1.72
C THR A 180 12.47 -6.35 -0.53
N SER A 181 12.98 -6.31 0.70
CA SER A 181 12.18 -6.14 1.92
C SER A 181 11.71 -4.71 2.12
N TYR A 182 12.32 -3.74 1.45
CA TYR A 182 11.98 -2.32 1.54
C TYR A 182 11.38 -1.78 0.25
N LYS A 183 11.81 -2.27 -0.92
CA LYS A 183 11.44 -1.72 -2.22
C LYS A 183 11.08 -2.81 -3.23
N ARG A 184 9.97 -2.62 -3.96
CA ARG A 184 9.50 -3.51 -5.05
C ARG A 184 8.97 -2.67 -6.21
N ARG A 185 9.15 -3.15 -7.45
CA ARG A 185 8.57 -2.47 -8.63
C ARG A 185 7.25 -3.14 -8.99
N ILE A 186 6.20 -2.36 -9.22
CA ILE A 186 4.88 -2.88 -9.60
C ILE A 186 4.97 -3.74 -10.86
N ALA A 187 5.76 -3.30 -11.85
CA ALA A 187 5.94 -3.99 -13.13
C ALA A 187 6.37 -5.46 -12.99
N ASP A 188 7.17 -5.78 -11.96
CA ASP A 188 7.69 -7.14 -11.72
C ASP A 188 6.58 -8.12 -11.27
N TYR A 189 5.37 -7.61 -10.97
CA TYR A 189 4.24 -8.39 -10.48
C TYR A 189 3.06 -8.39 -11.46
N LEU A 190 3.14 -7.66 -12.57
CA LEU A 190 2.06 -7.67 -13.56
C LEU A 190 2.08 -8.99 -14.32
N GLY A 191 0.93 -9.64 -14.44
CA GLY A 191 0.75 -10.86 -15.23
C GLY A 191 -0.63 -10.90 -15.83
N PHE A 192 -0.77 -11.25 -17.11
CA PHE A 192 -2.05 -11.24 -17.80
C PHE A 192 -2.45 -12.66 -18.18
N GLU A 193 -3.71 -12.99 -17.95
CA GLU A 193 -4.33 -14.21 -18.47
C GLU A 193 -5.18 -13.82 -19.68
N LEU A 194 -4.88 -14.40 -20.83
CA LEU A 194 -5.43 -13.97 -22.11
C LEU A 194 -6.83 -14.55 -22.39
N ASP A 195 -7.27 -15.55 -21.61
CA ASP A 195 -8.65 -16.03 -21.71
C ASP A 195 -9.62 -15.00 -21.06
N PRO A 196 -10.45 -14.29 -21.85
CA PRO A 196 -11.37 -13.29 -21.33
C PRO A 196 -12.49 -13.89 -20.47
N LYS A 197 -12.63 -15.22 -20.42
CA LYS A 197 -13.61 -15.91 -19.56
C LYS A 197 -13.09 -16.15 -18.15
N LEU A 198 -11.78 -16.05 -17.93
CA LEU A 198 -11.20 -16.18 -16.61
C LEU A 198 -11.30 -14.86 -15.86
N ILE A 199 -11.34 -14.95 -14.53
CA ILE A 199 -11.19 -13.76 -13.69
C ILE A 199 -9.80 -13.16 -13.91
N CYS A 200 -9.64 -11.90 -13.52
CA CYS A 200 -8.34 -11.24 -13.51
C CYS A 200 -7.24 -12.02 -12.77
N VAL A 201 -5.99 -11.75 -13.17
CA VAL A 201 -4.82 -12.23 -12.44
C VAL A 201 -4.62 -11.36 -11.21
N ARG A 202 -4.34 -12.00 -10.07
CA ARG A 202 -4.12 -11.34 -8.78
C ARG A 202 -2.70 -11.60 -8.30
N SER A 203 -1.85 -10.61 -8.42
CA SER A 203 -0.45 -10.69 -8.03
C SER A 203 -0.19 -9.87 -6.79
N LYS A 204 0.02 -10.56 -5.66
CA LYS A 204 0.37 -9.88 -4.42
C LYS A 204 1.75 -9.21 -4.59
N ILE A 205 1.85 -7.91 -4.32
CA ILE A 205 3.11 -7.16 -4.32
C ILE A 205 3.68 -7.15 -2.90
N TRP A 206 2.88 -6.82 -1.88
CA TRP A 206 3.28 -6.81 -0.45
C TRP A 206 2.32 -7.64 0.42
N GLY A 207 2.84 -8.13 1.55
CA GLY A 207 2.10 -8.98 2.46
C GLY A 207 2.12 -10.46 2.04
N LYS A 208 3.25 -10.92 1.51
CA LYS A 208 3.50 -12.35 1.21
C LYS A 208 4.14 -13.06 2.41
N GLU A 209 3.90 -14.36 2.48
CA GLU A 209 4.68 -15.29 3.32
C GLU A 209 5.94 -15.74 2.56
N GLY A 210 7.05 -15.92 3.27
CA GLY A 210 8.20 -16.69 2.77
C GLY A 210 9.02 -16.10 1.62
N LEU A 211 9.27 -14.79 1.60
CA LEU A 211 10.11 -14.17 0.56
C LEU A 211 11.63 -14.21 0.84
N VAL A 212 12.03 -14.54 2.06
CA VAL A 212 13.44 -14.66 2.46
C VAL A 212 13.74 -16.14 2.69
N ALA A 213 14.95 -16.60 2.32
CA ALA A 213 15.43 -17.93 2.68
C ALA A 213 15.24 -18.13 4.20
N GLY A 214 14.37 -19.08 4.59
CA GLY A 214 13.94 -19.29 5.97
C GLY A 214 12.46 -19.01 6.26
N GLY A 215 11.66 -18.59 5.28
CA GLY A 215 10.19 -18.53 5.42
C GLY A 215 9.63 -17.25 6.08
N ALA A 216 10.47 -16.25 6.36
CA ALA A 216 10.04 -15.03 7.04
C ALA A 216 9.02 -14.20 6.22
N THR A 217 7.97 -13.71 6.90
CA THR A 217 6.95 -12.80 6.37
C THR A 217 7.52 -11.40 6.14
N ASP A 218 7.10 -10.71 5.07
CA ASP A 218 7.52 -9.31 4.86
C ASP A 218 6.90 -8.34 5.89
N PHE A 219 7.55 -7.19 6.13
CA PHE A 219 7.14 -6.21 7.15
C PHE A 219 5.71 -5.66 6.99
N ALA A 220 5.16 -5.75 5.77
CA ALA A 220 3.84 -5.27 5.44
C ALA A 220 2.73 -6.26 5.83
N LYS A 221 3.02 -7.57 5.81
CA LYS A 221 2.05 -8.66 6.04
C LYS A 221 1.14 -8.46 7.26
N PRO A 222 1.64 -8.08 8.46
CA PRO A 222 0.77 -7.89 9.62
C PRO A 222 -0.16 -6.68 9.51
N MET A 223 0.11 -5.77 8.57
CA MET A 223 -0.56 -4.47 8.47
C MET A 223 -1.44 -4.38 7.22
N PHE A 224 -1.09 -4.97 6.09
CA PHE A 224 -1.91 -4.95 4.88
C PHE A 224 -1.48 -5.98 3.84
N HIS A 225 -2.33 -6.20 2.85
CA HIS A 225 -1.98 -6.80 1.58
C HIS A 225 -2.06 -5.75 0.48
N PHE A 226 -1.03 -5.70 -0.37
CA PHE A 226 -1.05 -4.86 -1.56
C PHE A 226 -0.96 -5.75 -2.79
N THR A 227 -1.94 -5.65 -3.70
CA THR A 227 -2.12 -6.59 -4.81
C THR A 227 -2.31 -5.82 -6.11
N ALA A 228 -1.64 -6.24 -7.17
CA ALA A 228 -1.96 -5.85 -8.53
C ALA A 228 -3.01 -6.82 -9.10
N TYR A 229 -4.10 -6.24 -9.60
CA TYR A 229 -5.12 -6.92 -10.38
C TYR A 229 -4.92 -6.52 -11.84
N THR A 230 -4.75 -7.51 -12.70
CA THR A 230 -4.44 -7.33 -14.12
C THR A 230 -5.49 -8.03 -14.96
N PHE A 231 -6.01 -7.28 -15.93
CA PHE A 231 -7.14 -7.70 -16.75
C PHE A 231 -6.81 -7.47 -18.22
N VAL A 232 -7.17 -8.44 -19.06
CA VAL A 232 -7.36 -8.17 -20.49
C VAL A 232 -8.79 -7.67 -20.75
N PRO A 233 -9.08 -7.05 -21.91
CA PRO A 233 -10.42 -6.56 -22.22
C PRO A 233 -11.52 -7.59 -21.98
N ARG A 234 -12.63 -7.13 -21.41
CA ARG A 234 -13.83 -7.91 -21.02
C ARG A 234 -13.68 -8.80 -19.78
N GLN A 235 -12.49 -8.91 -19.19
CA GLN A 235 -12.39 -9.56 -17.88
C GLN A 235 -12.97 -8.68 -16.78
N GLU A 236 -13.35 -9.35 -15.69
CA GLU A 236 -13.86 -8.72 -14.49
C GLU A 236 -13.31 -9.41 -13.25
N ASN A 237 -13.36 -8.70 -12.13
CA ASN A 237 -13.27 -9.29 -10.81
C ASN A 237 -14.71 -9.35 -10.30
N PRO A 238 -15.29 -10.55 -10.17
CA PRO A 238 -16.69 -10.71 -9.83
C PRO A 238 -17.01 -10.08 -8.47
N GLU A 239 -18.30 -9.94 -8.21
CA GLU A 239 -18.80 -9.37 -6.98
C GLU A 239 -18.21 -10.08 -5.74
N HIS A 240 -17.67 -9.28 -4.83
CA HIS A 240 -17.14 -9.76 -3.56
C HIS A 240 -17.16 -8.65 -2.51
N HIS A 241 -16.85 -9.01 -1.26
CA HIS A 241 -16.67 -8.07 -0.17
C HIS A 241 -15.53 -8.51 0.74
N HIS A 242 -15.01 -7.57 1.52
CA HIS A 242 -14.01 -7.85 2.56
C HIS A 242 -14.65 -7.62 3.93
N PRO A 243 -14.96 -8.70 4.70
CA PRO A 243 -15.82 -8.58 5.89
C PRO A 243 -15.23 -7.71 7.01
N LYS A 244 -13.90 -7.59 7.06
CA LYS A 244 -13.16 -6.93 8.16
C LYS A 244 -12.02 -6.03 7.66
N SER A 245 -12.07 -5.63 6.39
CA SER A 245 -11.03 -4.82 5.78
C SER A 245 -11.64 -3.70 4.97
N VAL A 246 -11.01 -2.52 5.04
CA VAL A 246 -11.21 -1.48 4.02
C VAL A 246 -10.30 -1.82 2.83
N GLU A 247 -10.74 -1.47 1.63
CA GLU A 247 -9.93 -1.60 0.42
C GLU A 247 -9.73 -0.22 -0.23
N LEU A 248 -8.48 0.15 -0.47
CA LEU A 248 -8.13 1.29 -1.32
C LEU A 248 -7.81 0.76 -2.71
N VAL A 249 -8.56 1.19 -3.71
CA VAL A 249 -8.34 0.86 -5.12
C VAL A 249 -7.76 2.08 -5.83
N LEU A 250 -6.66 1.88 -6.56
CA LEU A 250 -6.05 2.84 -7.47
C LEU A 250 -6.13 2.29 -8.89
N CYS A 251 -6.75 3.03 -9.81
CA CYS A 251 -6.65 2.73 -11.23
C CYS A 251 -5.26 3.16 -11.73
N TRP A 252 -4.36 2.19 -11.95
CA TRP A 252 -2.98 2.48 -12.35
C TRP A 252 -2.83 2.62 -13.86
N GLN A 253 -3.55 1.79 -14.62
CA GLN A 253 -3.54 1.78 -16.09
C GLN A 253 -4.93 1.41 -16.61
N GLY A 254 -5.37 2.05 -17.70
CA GLY A 254 -6.59 1.69 -18.43
C GLY A 254 -7.86 2.34 -17.89
N ARG A 255 -9.02 1.72 -18.18
CA ARG A 255 -10.34 2.16 -17.71
C ARG A 255 -11.12 1.01 -17.11
N ALA A 256 -11.69 1.26 -15.93
CA ALA A 256 -12.50 0.30 -15.20
C ALA A 256 -13.91 0.84 -14.99
N LYS A 257 -14.90 -0.03 -15.09
CA LYS A 257 -16.20 0.21 -14.49
C LYS A 257 -16.16 -0.35 -13.07
N MET A 258 -16.55 0.43 -12.07
CA MET A 258 -16.60 -0.01 -10.68
C MET A 258 -17.96 0.31 -10.06
N THR A 259 -18.45 -0.63 -9.26
CA THR A 259 -19.67 -0.47 -8.48
C THR A 259 -19.37 -0.75 -7.03
N VAL A 260 -19.84 0.12 -6.13
CA VAL A 260 -19.71 -0.06 -4.68
C VAL A 260 -21.08 0.03 -4.03
N ARG A 261 -21.35 -0.92 -3.14
CA ARG A 261 -22.62 -1.02 -2.42
C ARG A 261 -22.29 -1.04 -0.92
N PRO A 262 -22.51 0.08 -0.21
CA PRO A 262 -22.25 0.16 1.22
C PRO A 262 -23.09 -0.87 2.00
N ARG A 263 -22.49 -1.42 3.05
CA ARG A 263 -23.20 -2.28 4.02
C ARG A 263 -24.35 -1.48 4.66
N ARG A 264 -25.58 -1.95 4.51
CA ARG A 264 -26.78 -1.29 5.07
C ARG A 264 -27.25 -1.91 6.38
N ASP A 265 -26.95 -3.18 6.59
CA ASP A 265 -27.30 -4.00 7.75
C ASP A 265 -26.17 -4.98 8.03
N GLU A 266 -25.92 -5.30 9.30
CA GLU A 266 -24.86 -6.22 9.67
C GLU A 266 -25.14 -7.65 9.20
N ASP A 267 -26.41 -8.03 9.15
CA ASP A 267 -26.84 -9.41 8.88
C ASP A 267 -27.17 -9.68 7.40
N ASN A 268 -27.27 -8.66 6.56
CA ASN A 268 -27.71 -8.76 5.16
C ASN A 268 -26.68 -8.14 4.19
N VAL A 269 -25.41 -8.56 4.30
CA VAL A 269 -24.33 -8.11 3.40
C VAL A 269 -24.52 -8.77 2.03
N GLY A 270 -24.91 -7.98 1.02
CA GLY A 270 -25.03 -8.45 -0.36
C GLY A 270 -26.43 -8.91 -0.80
N ASP A 271 -27.42 -8.97 0.11
CA ASP A 271 -28.77 -9.49 -0.17
C ASP A 271 -29.73 -8.51 -0.88
N ILE A 272 -29.19 -7.49 -1.57
CA ILE A 272 -29.99 -6.53 -2.34
C ILE A 272 -29.71 -6.75 -3.83
N ARG A 273 -30.71 -6.70 -4.71
CA ARG A 273 -30.52 -6.91 -6.16
C ARG A 273 -29.63 -5.84 -6.80
N TRP A 274 -28.87 -6.19 -7.84
CA TRP A 274 -27.90 -5.29 -8.50
C TRP A 274 -28.50 -4.02 -9.09
N GLU A 275 -29.76 -4.09 -9.54
CA GLU A 275 -30.53 -2.94 -10.02
C GLU A 275 -30.73 -1.84 -8.96
N ASP A 276 -30.54 -2.18 -7.67
CA ASP A 276 -30.51 -1.24 -6.55
C ASP A 276 -29.07 -0.84 -6.16
N ALA A 277 -28.11 -0.96 -7.09
CA ALA A 277 -26.74 -0.46 -6.92
C ALA A 277 -26.80 1.03 -6.56
N ARG A 278 -26.16 1.39 -5.44
CA ARG A 278 -26.22 2.78 -4.98
C ARG A 278 -25.33 3.66 -5.83
N GLU A 279 -24.15 3.18 -6.24
CA GLU A 279 -23.18 3.99 -6.98
C GLU A 279 -22.32 3.18 -7.96
N GLU A 280 -22.39 3.58 -9.22
CA GLU A 280 -21.60 3.07 -10.35
C GLU A 280 -20.78 4.23 -10.94
N ARG A 281 -19.50 3.99 -11.19
CA ARG A 281 -18.58 4.98 -11.77
C ARG A 281 -17.60 4.32 -12.72
N GLU A 282 -17.24 5.05 -13.76
CA GLU A 282 -16.06 4.74 -14.56
C GLU A 282 -14.83 5.35 -13.88
N LEU A 283 -13.77 4.56 -13.79
CA LEU A 283 -12.46 4.94 -13.28
C LEU A 283 -11.48 5.03 -14.43
N SER A 284 -10.59 6.01 -14.34
CA SER A 284 -9.49 6.27 -15.25
C SER A 284 -8.16 6.31 -14.49
N GLU A 285 -7.05 6.29 -15.22
CA GLU A 285 -5.71 6.34 -14.62
C GLU A 285 -5.55 7.47 -13.58
N GLY A 286 -5.17 7.09 -12.37
CA GLY A 286 -4.96 7.99 -11.24
C GLY A 286 -6.22 8.26 -10.41
N ASP A 287 -7.34 7.61 -10.70
CA ASP A 287 -8.51 7.62 -9.81
C ASP A 287 -8.30 6.68 -8.62
N LEU A 288 -8.68 7.17 -7.45
CA LEU A 288 -8.64 6.47 -6.17
C LEU A 288 -10.04 6.29 -5.61
N VAL A 289 -10.33 5.09 -5.14
CA VAL A 289 -11.61 4.73 -4.52
C VAL A 289 -11.32 4.08 -3.18
N LEU A 290 -11.99 4.56 -2.12
CA LEU A 290 -11.98 3.91 -0.82
C LEU A 290 -13.26 3.09 -0.65
N VAL A 291 -13.12 1.77 -0.62
CA VAL A 291 -14.20 0.83 -0.37
C VAL A 291 -14.33 0.59 1.14
N PRO A 292 -15.48 0.91 1.76
CA PRO A 292 -15.69 0.70 3.19
C PRO A 292 -15.65 -0.78 3.59
N GLU A 293 -15.39 -1.03 4.87
CA GLU A 293 -15.45 -2.37 5.45
C GLU A 293 -16.80 -3.04 5.21
N GLY A 294 -16.76 -4.30 4.74
CA GLY A 294 -17.95 -5.08 4.44
C GLY A 294 -18.78 -4.58 3.26
N ALA A 295 -18.34 -3.54 2.54
CA ALA A 295 -19.03 -3.09 1.34
C ALA A 295 -18.83 -4.10 0.19
N LEU A 296 -19.92 -4.40 -0.50
CA LEU A 296 -19.92 -5.25 -1.68
C LEU A 296 -19.46 -4.42 -2.87
N HIS A 297 -18.57 -4.97 -3.68
CA HIS A 297 -18.03 -4.24 -4.83
C HIS A 297 -17.62 -5.18 -5.96
N TRP A 298 -17.53 -4.59 -7.15
CA TRP A 298 -17.18 -5.23 -8.40
C TRP A 298 -16.37 -4.23 -9.23
N TYR A 299 -15.44 -4.74 -10.02
CA TYR A 299 -14.77 -3.95 -11.05
C TYR A 299 -14.46 -4.80 -12.28
N GLY A 300 -14.65 -4.21 -13.45
CA GLY A 300 -14.36 -4.85 -14.73
C GLY A 300 -13.85 -3.86 -15.76
N VAL A 301 -13.23 -4.37 -16.82
CA VAL A 301 -12.68 -3.52 -17.89
C VAL A 301 -13.82 -2.80 -18.62
N SER A 302 -13.73 -1.48 -18.76
CA SER A 302 -14.66 -0.68 -19.58
C SER A 302 -14.04 -0.20 -20.89
N GLY A 303 -12.72 -0.29 -21.03
CA GLY A 303 -11.96 0.05 -22.24
C GLY A 303 -11.66 -1.13 -23.16
N GLU A 304 -10.91 -0.84 -24.23
CA GLU A 304 -10.36 -1.85 -25.15
C GLU A 304 -8.89 -2.16 -24.82
N GLU A 305 -8.32 -1.43 -23.87
CA GLU A 305 -6.97 -1.63 -23.36
C GLU A 305 -6.94 -2.55 -22.12
N ASP A 306 -5.78 -3.15 -21.88
CA ASP A 306 -5.50 -3.86 -20.64
C ASP A 306 -5.63 -2.92 -19.43
N LEU A 307 -6.23 -3.43 -18.36
CA LEU A 307 -6.46 -2.70 -17.12
C LEU A 307 -5.53 -3.20 -16.02
N VAL A 308 -4.98 -2.26 -15.24
CA VAL A 308 -4.23 -2.53 -14.01
C VAL A 308 -4.87 -1.77 -12.86
N LEU A 309 -5.42 -2.49 -11.90
CA LEU A 309 -5.89 -1.94 -10.63
C LEU A 309 -4.94 -2.35 -9.50
N LEU A 310 -4.58 -1.42 -8.65
CA LEU A 310 -3.79 -1.68 -7.45
C LEU A 310 -4.71 -1.59 -6.24
N ALA A 311 -4.82 -2.67 -5.48
CA ALA A 311 -5.67 -2.72 -4.30
C ALA A 311 -4.84 -2.94 -3.04
N LEU A 312 -5.05 -2.06 -2.05
CA LEU A 312 -4.54 -2.21 -0.69
C LEU A 312 -5.68 -2.59 0.24
N GLN A 313 -5.55 -3.73 0.89
CA GLN A 313 -6.52 -4.25 1.85
C GLN A 313 -5.89 -4.25 3.24
N THR A 314 -6.58 -3.67 4.22
CA THR A 314 -6.16 -3.78 5.64
C THR A 314 -6.27 -5.24 6.12
N PRO A 315 -5.54 -5.66 7.16
CA PRO A 315 -5.40 -7.07 7.47
C PRO A 315 -6.74 -7.62 7.98
N HIS A 316 -7.11 -8.79 7.46
CA HIS A 316 -8.24 -9.55 7.96
C HIS A 316 -7.77 -10.35 9.19
N PRO A 317 -8.40 -10.23 10.38
CA PRO A 317 -7.93 -10.90 11.60
C PRO A 317 -7.94 -12.44 11.55
N VAL A 318 -8.46 -13.06 10.48
CA VAL A 318 -8.48 -14.53 10.30
C VAL A 318 -7.23 -15.07 9.58
N LEU A 319 -6.36 -14.22 9.04
CA LEU A 319 -5.06 -14.67 8.47
C LEU A 319 -3.92 -14.71 9.50
N HIS A 320 -4.23 -14.55 10.80
CA HIS A 320 -3.28 -14.71 11.90
C HIS A 320 -3.20 -16.14 12.46
N VAL A 321 -3.94 -17.11 11.93
CA VAL A 321 -3.91 -18.49 12.46
C VAL A 321 -3.11 -19.41 11.54
N LEU A 322 -1.79 -19.24 11.59
CA LEU A 322 -0.82 -20.32 11.70
C LEU A 322 0.41 -19.71 12.37
N GLU A 323 0.22 -19.18 13.59
CA GLU A 323 1.34 -19.09 14.52
C GLU A 323 1.78 -20.52 14.79
N ASP A 324 3.04 -20.79 14.49
CA ASP A 324 3.70 -22.06 14.69
C ASP A 324 3.68 -22.35 16.19
N ASP A 325 2.76 -23.21 16.64
CA ASP A 325 2.74 -23.85 17.97
C ASP A 325 3.94 -24.81 18.16
N SER A 326 5.07 -24.53 17.50
CA SER A 326 6.34 -25.17 17.78
C SER A 326 6.87 -24.58 19.09
N SER A 327 6.75 -25.39 20.13
CA SER A 327 7.31 -25.16 21.46
C SER A 327 8.83 -24.96 21.38
N GLY A 328 9.24 -23.71 21.14
CA GLY A 328 10.66 -23.36 21.01
C GLY A 328 10.99 -21.88 20.83
N SER A 329 10.03 -21.01 20.47
CA SER A 329 10.27 -19.56 20.35
C SER A 329 10.14 -18.87 21.72
N SER A 330 11.24 -18.79 22.46
CA SER A 330 11.32 -18.03 23.71
C SER A 330 11.34 -16.52 23.45
N LEU A 331 10.16 -15.89 23.44
CA LEU A 331 9.99 -14.45 23.68
C LEU A 331 8.92 -14.25 24.77
N ASP A 332 9.07 -14.94 25.90
CA ASP A 332 8.36 -14.61 27.14
C ASP A 332 9.29 -14.90 28.33
N GLY A 333 10.12 -13.91 28.65
CA GLY A 333 10.79 -13.84 29.94
C GLY A 333 9.86 -13.20 30.96
N GLU A 334 9.15 -14.04 31.72
CA GLU A 334 8.95 -13.98 33.18
C GLU A 334 7.72 -14.82 33.57
N LYS A 335 7.99 -15.97 34.18
CA LYS A 335 7.01 -16.77 34.92
C LYS A 335 7.28 -16.57 36.42
N GLU A 336 6.35 -15.95 37.13
CA GLU A 336 6.18 -16.19 38.57
C GLU A 336 4.78 -16.77 38.83
N GLY A 337 4.75 -18.05 39.24
CA GLY A 337 3.82 -18.62 40.23
C GLY A 337 2.37 -19.02 39.82
N PRO A 338 1.98 -20.31 39.98
CA PRO A 338 0.59 -20.80 39.93
C PRO A 338 0.03 -21.09 41.36
N PRO A 339 -1.19 -21.65 41.55
CA PRO A 339 -2.46 -21.56 40.83
C PRO A 339 -3.66 -21.26 41.77
N SER A 340 -4.83 -20.91 41.22
CA SER A 340 -6.10 -21.29 41.86
C SER A 340 -7.11 -21.78 40.82
N THR A 341 -7.80 -22.83 41.25
CA THR A 341 -8.60 -23.79 40.50
C THR A 341 -9.93 -23.22 40.00
N GLY A 342 -10.30 -23.55 38.77
CA GLY A 342 -11.65 -23.33 38.25
C GLY A 342 -11.90 -24.14 36.99
N SER A 343 -12.39 -25.36 37.16
CA SER A 343 -12.86 -26.24 36.09
C SER A 343 -14.06 -25.61 35.36
N PHE A 344 -14.09 -25.64 34.04
CA PHE A 344 -15.33 -25.85 33.29
C PHE A 344 -15.04 -26.51 31.95
N ASP A 345 -15.49 -27.76 31.84
CA ASP A 345 -15.67 -28.51 30.61
C ASP A 345 -16.67 -27.78 29.69
N THR A 346 -16.31 -27.58 28.41
CA THR A 346 -17.30 -27.72 27.34
C THR A 346 -16.63 -28.13 26.03
N LYS A 347 -16.85 -29.38 25.65
CA LYS A 347 -16.56 -29.92 24.31
C LYS A 347 -17.44 -29.20 23.28
N ILE A 348 -16.86 -28.67 22.22
CA ILE A 348 -17.60 -28.35 20.98
C ILE A 348 -17.02 -29.20 19.84
N SER A 349 -17.95 -29.91 19.21
CA SER A 349 -17.79 -30.91 18.16
C SER A 349 -17.34 -30.28 16.84
N ALA A 350 -16.36 -30.92 16.21
CA ALA A 350 -15.95 -30.69 14.84
C ALA A 350 -16.97 -31.26 13.85
N SER A 351 -17.66 -30.41 13.09
CA SER A 351 -18.35 -30.82 11.86
C SER A 351 -18.76 -29.62 11.00
N SER A 352 -17.93 -29.27 10.00
CA SER A 352 -18.34 -28.93 8.62
C SER A 352 -17.25 -28.16 7.90
N LEU A 353 -16.35 -28.89 7.26
CA LEU A 353 -15.53 -28.40 6.15
C LEU A 353 -15.75 -29.36 4.98
N ARG A 354 -16.64 -28.99 4.07
CA ARG A 354 -16.67 -29.54 2.71
C ARG A 354 -17.13 -28.47 1.72
N SER A 355 -16.36 -28.40 0.64
CA SER A 355 -16.69 -27.84 -0.67
C SER A 355 -16.57 -26.31 -0.80
N LEU A 356 -15.54 -25.87 -1.52
CA LEU A 356 -15.68 -25.46 -2.92
C LEU A 356 -14.28 -25.43 -3.57
N ARG A 357 -14.17 -26.15 -4.69
CA ARG A 357 -13.07 -26.11 -5.65
C ARG A 357 -13.38 -25.05 -6.70
#